data_AF-A0A829PTZ4-F1
#
_entry.id   AF-A0A829PTZ4-F1
#
_cell.length_a   1.000
_cell.length_b   1.000
_cell.length_c   1.000
_cell.angle_alpha   90.00
_cell.angle_beta   90.00
_cell.angle_gamma   90.00
#
_symmetry.space_group_name_H-M   'P 1'
#
loop_
_entity.id
_entity.type
_entity.pdbx_description
1 polymer ?
#
loop_
_entity_poly.entity_id
_entity_poly.type
_entity_poly.pdbx_seq_one_letter_code
_entity_poly.pdbx_strand_id
1 'polypeptide(L)'
;MAYTGIALAALGVSTFGAPLAAAEDPPNCTPADLLGVTSGVAASESVYLHTHPEVNDFFNGFKGKSRSEIRSAIDGYMAANPDVKADLDGIRQPVTDFKERCGVAVSPIN
;
A
#
# COMPACT_ATOMS: atom_id res chain seq x y z
N MET A 1 28.57 -21.18 -18.23
CA MET A 1 28.74 -19.92 -18.99
C MET A 1 28.36 -18.78 -18.07
N ALA A 2 29.36 -18.03 -17.61
CA ALA A 2 29.16 -16.82 -16.83
C ALA A 2 28.80 -15.68 -17.80
N TYR A 3 27.71 -14.96 -17.54
CA TYR A 3 27.51 -13.64 -18.13
C TYR A 3 27.93 -12.59 -17.10
N THR A 4 29.05 -11.98 -17.46
CA THR A 4 29.71 -10.80 -16.90
C THR A 4 28.76 -9.67 -16.58
N GLY A 5 29.03 -8.99 -15.47
CA GLY A 5 28.23 -7.89 -14.94
C GLY A 5 28.12 -6.69 -15.88
N ILE A 6 27.03 -5.94 -15.67
CA ILE A 6 26.87 -4.58 -16.17
C ILE A 6 26.95 -3.67 -14.95
N ALA A 7 28.11 -3.06 -14.78
CA ALA A 7 28.28 -1.88 -13.95
C ALA A 7 27.58 -0.71 -14.67
N LEU A 8 26.58 -0.11 -14.03
CA LEU A 8 26.09 1.21 -14.44
C LEU A 8 27.01 2.26 -13.79
N ALA A 9 27.69 2.99 -14.67
CA ALA A 9 28.72 3.97 -14.35
C ALA A 9 28.15 5.19 -13.63
N ALA A 10 28.77 5.53 -12.49
CA ALA A 10 28.70 6.85 -11.89
C ALA A 10 29.60 7.81 -12.66
N LEU A 11 29.03 8.78 -13.38
CA LEU A 11 29.74 9.97 -13.86
C LEU A 11 28.79 11.18 -13.81
N GLY A 12 28.79 11.86 -12.67
CA GLY A 12 28.28 13.23 -12.50
C GLY A 12 29.43 14.10 -11.98
N VAL A 13 29.75 15.15 -12.74
CA VAL A 13 30.89 16.06 -12.56
C VAL A 13 31.01 16.59 -11.12
N SER A 14 32.16 16.35 -10.50
CA SER A 14 32.53 16.93 -9.21
C SER A 14 32.78 18.44 -9.34
N THR A 15 31.77 19.23 -8.99
CA THR A 15 31.95 20.60 -8.50
C THR A 15 31.65 20.57 -7.00
N PHE A 16 32.65 20.92 -6.18
CA PHE A 16 32.67 20.96 -4.71
C PHE A 16 31.31 20.75 -4.00
N GLY A 17 31.09 19.52 -3.52
CA GLY A 17 30.03 19.15 -2.59
C GLY A 17 30.30 17.73 -2.11
N ALA A 18 30.32 17.50 -0.81
CA ALA A 18 30.60 16.20 -0.20
C ALA A 18 29.76 15.07 -0.84
N PRO A 19 30.22 13.80 -0.84
CA PRO A 19 29.35 12.69 -1.20
C PRO A 19 28.14 12.74 -0.27
N LEU A 20 26.98 13.07 -0.83
CA LEU A 20 25.72 12.72 -0.20
C LEU A 20 25.73 11.19 -0.17
N ALA A 21 26.12 10.61 0.96
CA ALA A 21 25.74 9.24 1.26
C ALA A 21 24.23 9.21 1.06
N ALA A 22 23.76 8.52 0.02
CA ALA A 22 22.34 8.16 -0.03
C ALA A 22 22.09 7.44 1.28
N ALA A 23 21.26 8.03 2.15
CA ALA A 23 20.86 7.36 3.37
C ALA A 23 20.27 6.02 2.91
N GLU A 24 20.88 4.91 3.34
CA GLU A 24 20.27 3.60 3.15
C GLU A 24 18.88 3.66 3.81
N ASP A 25 17.86 3.15 3.11
CA ASP A 25 16.53 3.07 3.68
C ASP A 25 16.60 2.36 5.05
N PRO A 26 15.78 2.75 6.03
CA PRO A 26 15.72 2.04 7.30
C PRO A 26 15.50 0.53 7.05
N PRO A 27 16.04 -0.34 7.91
CA PRO A 27 15.87 -1.78 7.73
C PRO A 27 14.37 -2.13 7.66
N ASN A 28 14.00 -3.00 6.71
CA ASN A 28 12.64 -3.42 6.41
C ASN A 28 11.72 -2.33 5.79
N CYS A 29 12.28 -1.36 5.08
CA CYS A 29 11.53 -0.32 4.35
C CYS A 29 11.65 -0.44 2.83
N THR A 30 11.94 -1.63 2.31
CA THR A 30 12.05 -1.86 0.87
C THR A 30 10.68 -2.07 0.22
N PRO A 31 10.58 -2.00 -1.12
CA PRO A 31 9.37 -2.42 -1.83
C PRO A 31 8.94 -3.86 -1.54
N ALA A 32 9.89 -4.78 -1.29
CA ALA A 32 9.57 -6.15 -0.92
C ALA A 32 8.86 -6.23 0.44
N ASP A 33 9.30 -5.40 1.40
CA ASP A 33 8.66 -5.32 2.72
C ASP A 33 7.26 -4.73 2.63
N LEU A 34 7.07 -3.68 1.84
CA LEU A 34 5.75 -3.10 1.59
C LEU A 34 4.79 -4.13 0.99
N LEU A 35 5.24 -4.88 -0.04
CA LEU A 35 4.43 -5.94 -0.65
C LEU A 35 4.11 -7.07 0.33
N GLY A 36 5.04 -7.41 1.22
CA GLY A 36 4.81 -8.35 2.30
C GLY A 36 3.65 -7.88 3.20
N VAL A 37 3.72 -6.64 3.69
CA VAL A 37 2.67 -6.04 4.53
C VAL A 37 1.33 -5.96 3.80
N THR A 38 1.29 -5.47 2.56
CA THR A 38 0.03 -5.33 1.81
C THR A 38 -0.59 -6.69 1.50
N SER A 39 0.22 -7.72 1.22
CA SER A 39 -0.29 -9.08 1.02
C SER A 39 -0.92 -9.67 2.28
N GLY A 40 -0.34 -9.40 3.46
CA GLY A 40 -0.90 -9.79 4.74
C GLY A 40 -2.22 -9.10 5.05
N VAL A 41 -2.33 -7.79 4.76
CA VAL A 41 -3.59 -7.04 4.88
C VAL A 41 -4.65 -7.60 3.93
N ALA A 42 -4.31 -7.86 2.66
CA ALA A 42 -5.24 -8.44 1.69
C ALA A 42 -5.72 -9.84 2.10
N ALA A 43 -4.84 -10.68 2.66
CA ALA A 43 -5.21 -11.98 3.20
C ALA A 43 -6.17 -11.87 4.38
N SER A 44 -5.91 -10.92 5.31
CA SER A 44 -6.76 -10.67 6.47
C SER A 44 -8.14 -10.12 6.05
N GLU A 45 -8.17 -9.20 5.09
CA GLU A 45 -9.42 -8.68 4.51
C GLU A 45 -10.21 -9.78 3.80
N SER A 46 -9.54 -10.71 3.08
CA SER A 46 -10.20 -11.88 2.49
C SER A 46 -10.91 -12.73 3.55
N VAL A 47 -10.25 -13.03 4.67
CA VAL A 47 -10.87 -13.76 5.79
C VAL A 47 -12.06 -12.98 6.35
N TYR A 48 -11.90 -11.67 6.57
CA TYR A 48 -12.97 -10.80 7.07
C TYR A 48 -14.21 -10.90 6.17
N LEU A 49 -14.05 -10.71 4.85
CA LEU A 49 -15.15 -10.76 3.89
C LEU A 49 -15.82 -12.14 3.84
N HIS A 50 -15.08 -13.25 4.01
CA HIS A 50 -15.70 -14.58 4.07
C HIS A 50 -16.52 -14.79 5.36
N THR A 51 -16.17 -14.11 6.45
CA THR A 51 -16.88 -14.19 7.74
C THR A 51 -17.98 -13.13 7.89
N HIS A 52 -18.03 -12.13 7.00
CA HIS A 52 -19.01 -11.05 6.96
C HIS A 52 -19.70 -11.02 5.58
N PRO A 53 -20.62 -11.98 5.31
CA PRO A 53 -21.21 -12.16 3.99
C PRO A 53 -21.94 -10.90 3.48
N GLU A 54 -22.56 -10.11 4.36
CA GLU A 54 -23.22 -8.85 4.02
C GLU A 54 -22.23 -7.77 3.54
N VAL A 55 -21.03 -7.73 4.11
CA VAL A 55 -19.98 -6.80 3.66
C VAL A 55 -19.42 -7.27 2.32
N ASN A 56 -19.22 -8.58 2.15
CA ASN A 56 -18.79 -9.16 0.88
C ASN A 56 -19.80 -8.91 -0.26
N ASP A 57 -21.09 -9.05 0.02
CA ASP A 57 -22.16 -8.76 -0.95
C ASP A 57 -22.18 -7.28 -1.37
N PHE A 58 -21.94 -6.37 -0.43
CA PHE A 58 -21.76 -4.95 -0.73
C PHE A 58 -20.62 -4.71 -1.74
N PHE A 59 -19.43 -5.27 -1.49
CA PHE A 59 -18.27 -5.13 -2.39
C PHE A 59 -18.48 -5.84 -3.74
N ASN A 60 -19.20 -6.97 -3.78
CA ASN A 60 -19.56 -7.68 -5.02
C ASN A 60 -20.49 -6.85 -5.94
N GLY A 61 -21.27 -5.93 -5.36
CA GLY A 61 -22.21 -5.08 -6.07
C GLY A 61 -21.60 -4.00 -6.97
N PHE A 62 -20.26 -3.90 -7.06
CA PHE A 62 -19.59 -2.82 -7.80
C PHE A 62 -19.47 -3.04 -9.31
N LYS A 63 -19.88 -4.19 -9.84
CA LYS A 63 -19.82 -4.48 -11.28
C LYS A 63 -20.58 -3.40 -12.08
N GLY A 64 -19.90 -2.80 -13.06
CA GLY A 64 -20.46 -1.78 -13.95
C GLY A 64 -20.56 -0.37 -13.36
N LYS A 65 -20.14 -0.15 -12.10
CA LYS A 65 -20.09 1.19 -11.50
C LYS A 65 -18.81 1.92 -11.89
N SER A 66 -18.90 3.24 -12.05
CA SER A 66 -17.75 4.12 -12.19
C SER A 66 -16.97 4.24 -10.87
N ARG A 67 -15.72 4.72 -10.94
CA ARG A 67 -14.88 4.91 -9.74
C ARG A 67 -15.52 5.89 -8.73
N SER A 68 -16.18 6.94 -9.21
CA SER A 68 -16.86 7.92 -8.36
C SER A 68 -18.07 7.31 -7.66
N GLU A 69 -18.86 6.50 -8.36
CA GLU A 69 -20.00 5.77 -7.77
C GLU A 69 -19.53 4.77 -6.71
N ILE A 70 -18.45 4.04 -6.97
CA ILE A 70 -17.85 3.11 -6.00
C ILE A 70 -17.40 3.88 -4.76
N ARG A 71 -16.69 5.00 -4.93
CA ARG A 71 -16.22 5.81 -3.80
C ARG A 71 -17.38 6.34 -2.95
N SER A 72 -18.40 6.91 -3.59
CA SER A 72 -19.60 7.40 -2.90
C SER A 72 -20.33 6.28 -2.16
N ALA A 73 -20.44 5.09 -2.77
CA ALA A 73 -21.06 3.93 -2.13
C ALA A 73 -20.27 3.47 -0.89
N ILE A 74 -18.94 3.40 -0.98
CA ILE A 74 -18.08 3.05 0.16
C ILE A 74 -18.25 4.07 1.28
N ASP A 75 -18.15 5.37 0.97
CA ASP A 75 -18.26 6.43 1.98
C ASP A 75 -19.61 6.37 2.72
N GLY A 76 -20.71 6.17 1.98
CA GLY A 76 -22.06 6.00 2.55
C GLY A 76 -22.18 4.72 3.39
N TYR A 77 -21.64 3.60 2.92
CA TYR A 77 -21.68 2.33 3.64
C TYR A 77 -20.88 2.40 4.95
N MET A 78 -19.68 2.97 4.94
CA MET A 78 -18.86 3.12 6.14
C MET A 78 -19.47 4.10 7.15
N ALA A 79 -20.18 5.12 6.70
CA ALA A 79 -20.92 6.03 7.58
C ALA A 79 -22.11 5.34 8.27
N ALA A 80 -22.76 4.41 7.58
CA ALA A 80 -23.88 3.64 8.13
C ALA A 80 -23.44 2.45 8.99
N ASN A 81 -22.22 1.93 8.78
CA ASN A 81 -21.68 0.75 9.47
C ASN A 81 -20.33 1.10 10.15
N PRO A 82 -20.35 1.84 11.27
CA PRO A 82 -19.14 2.31 11.94
C PRO A 82 -18.29 1.19 12.55
N ASP A 83 -18.89 0.06 12.88
CA ASP A 83 -18.24 -1.17 13.31
C ASP A 83 -17.45 -1.82 12.16
N VAL A 84 -18.08 -2.02 11.00
CA VAL A 84 -17.39 -2.52 9.80
C VAL A 84 -16.23 -1.61 9.40
N LYS A 85 -16.45 -0.29 9.51
CA LYS A 85 -15.39 0.69 9.30
C LYS A 85 -14.24 0.48 10.28
N ALA A 86 -14.52 0.33 11.57
CA ALA A 86 -13.49 0.12 12.59
C ALA A 86 -12.70 -1.16 12.36
N ASP A 87 -13.36 -2.25 11.99
CA ASP A 87 -12.72 -3.53 11.68
C ASP A 87 -11.77 -3.40 10.48
N LEU A 88 -12.27 -2.83 9.37
CA LEU A 88 -11.48 -2.65 8.15
C LEU A 88 -10.33 -1.65 8.34
N ASP A 89 -10.52 -0.61 9.16
CA ASP A 89 -9.45 0.29 9.55
C ASP A 89 -8.38 -0.45 10.37
N GLY A 90 -8.81 -1.33 11.29
CA GLY A 90 -7.94 -2.22 12.06
C GLY A 90 -7.11 -3.14 11.17
N ILE A 91 -7.76 -3.81 10.21
CA ILE A 91 -7.10 -4.70 9.23
C ILE A 91 -6.04 -3.95 8.41
N ARG A 92 -6.27 -2.67 8.11
CA ARG A 92 -5.38 -1.85 7.27
C ARG A 92 -4.29 -1.10 8.05
N GLN A 93 -4.33 -1.09 9.38
CA GLN A 93 -3.31 -0.43 10.22
C GLN A 93 -1.87 -0.79 9.84
N PRO A 94 -1.51 -2.06 9.55
CA PRO A 94 -0.12 -2.40 9.23
C PRO A 94 0.47 -1.62 8.05
N VAL A 95 -0.35 -1.25 7.06
CA VAL A 95 0.08 -0.42 5.93
C VAL A 95 0.27 1.04 6.35
N THR A 96 -0.60 1.56 7.22
CA THR A 96 -0.45 2.91 7.80
C THR A 96 0.84 2.99 8.62
N ASP A 97 1.04 2.05 9.54
CA ASP A 97 2.24 1.97 10.38
C ASP A 97 3.51 1.84 9.54
N PHE A 98 3.47 1.07 8.44
CA PHE A 98 4.59 0.96 7.51
C PHE A 98 4.91 2.31 6.85
N LYS A 99 3.90 3.04 6.36
CA LYS A 99 4.11 4.35 5.71
C LYS A 99 4.68 5.37 6.68
N GLU A 100 4.17 5.42 7.91
CA GLU A 100 4.65 6.32 8.96
C GLU A 100 6.10 6.02 9.35
N ARG A 101 6.45 4.72 9.49
CA ARG A 101 7.82 4.29 9.82
C ARG A 101 8.81 4.51 8.66
N CYS A 102 8.39 4.26 7.43
CA CYS A 102 9.28 4.20 6.26
C CYS A 102 9.24 5.45 5.38
N GLY A 103 8.44 6.47 5.70
CA GLY A 103 8.37 7.72 4.94
C GLY A 103 7.86 7.56 3.51
N VAL A 104 7.12 6.48 3.21
CA VAL A 104 6.62 6.19 1.85
C VAL A 104 5.42 7.09 1.56
N ALA A 105 5.67 8.19 0.84
CA ALA A 105 4.61 9.00 0.25
C ALA A 105 3.89 8.18 -0.85
N VAL A 106 2.59 7.97 -0.70
CA VAL A 106 1.77 7.45 -1.81
C VAL A 106 1.59 8.58 -2.80
N SER A 107 2.27 8.52 -3.95
CA SER A 107 2.00 9.45 -5.04
C SER A 107 0.52 9.34 -5.44
N PRO A 108 -0.23 10.45 -5.54
CA PRO A 108 -1.58 10.42 -6.07
C PRO A 108 -1.54 9.89 -7.49
N ILE A 109 -2.29 8.84 -7.78
CA ILE A 109 -2.57 8.45 -9.17
C ILE A 109 -3.59 9.45 -9.68
N ASN A 110 -3.13 10.45 -10.46
CA ASN A 110 -4.02 11.22 -11.31
C ASN A 110 -4.35 10.46 -12.60
#